data_AF-A0A2W5YBV6-F1
#
_entry.id   AF-A0A2W5YBV6-F1
#
_cell.length_a   1.000
_cell.length_b   1.000
_cell.length_c   1.000
_cell.angle_alpha   90.00
_cell.angle_beta   90.00
_cell.angle_gamma   90.00
#
_symmetry.space_group_name_H-M   'P 1'
#
loop_
_entity.id
_entity.type
_entity.pdbx_description
1 polymer ?
#
loop_
_entity_poly.entity_id
_entity_poly.type
_entity_poly.pdbx_seq_one_letter_code
_entity_poly.pdbx_strand_id
1 'polypeptide(L)'
;MRQALLVSVAASRSALAPDLELLADLARAGGRLGIDTEFVSEGRYLPLLCLVQIAVPDPSAVSGVRVELLDPMAASAPDPQPLAAVLADASIEVVMHAGRQDVAILSREWRTSVRCLFDTQVGAAFAGLGAQLGLTALVGALLDRRAARSASFTRWDARPLDEEQLAYARDDVVHLIALADALHERLDGSGRLEWAREECRRLEHSSDERNPETAYRRLPRVARLNGRQRAVARELAAWRERTAAAENRPLGSVLGDAQLVELASRQPTTTDQLRQTRGLHPPTLRRRGDALLEAIARGLAAPPLAREDDERPPPSAGLAPLISLSEALVRARVAEAAIAYELVATRADLQAIAQCSRSGAPEPSVRTLTGWRRELVGAELLELLAGHRSLSIERGALRVRDV
;
A
#
# COMPACT_ATOMS: atom_id res chain seq x y z
N MET A 1 4.65 -1.99 50.02
CA MET A 1 3.98 -1.42 48.83
C MET A 1 4.90 -0.64 47.90
N ARG A 2 5.83 0.23 48.35
CA ARG A 2 6.75 0.95 47.43
C ARG A 2 7.84 0.08 46.77
N GLN A 3 8.27 -1.00 47.44
CA GLN A 3 9.29 -1.91 46.89
C GLN A 3 8.75 -2.85 45.81
N ALA A 4 7.45 -3.19 45.84
CA ALA A 4 6.79 -3.99 44.81
C ALA A 4 6.55 -3.18 43.51
N LEU A 5 6.28 -1.87 43.62
CA LEU A 5 6.23 -0.97 42.46
C LEU A 5 7.61 -0.78 41.80
N LEU A 6 8.69 -0.72 42.58
CA LEU A 6 10.05 -0.57 42.04
C LEU A 6 10.56 -1.86 41.34
N VAL A 7 10.15 -3.04 41.80
CA VAL A 7 10.42 -4.31 41.10
C VAL A 7 9.59 -4.44 39.81
N SER A 8 8.37 -3.90 39.79
CA SER A 8 7.53 -3.82 38.58
C SER A 8 8.07 -2.84 37.52
N VAL A 9 8.71 -1.74 37.94
CA VAL A 9 9.32 -0.77 37.01
C VAL A 9 10.70 -1.24 36.52
N ALA A 10 11.43 -2.04 37.31
CA ALA A 10 12.68 -2.66 36.88
C ALA A 10 12.46 -3.78 35.84
N ALA A 11 11.31 -4.47 35.87
CA ALA A 11 10.93 -5.45 34.84
C ALA A 11 10.56 -4.81 33.49
N SER A 12 10.14 -3.54 33.48
CA SER A 12 9.85 -2.75 32.26
C SER A 12 11.10 -2.31 31.48
N ARG A 13 12.30 -2.60 32.01
CA ARG A 13 13.58 -2.39 31.30
C ARG A 13 14.14 -3.67 30.72
N SER A 14 13.38 -4.78 30.73
CA SER A 14 13.76 -5.95 29.94
C SER A 14 13.93 -5.48 28.50
N ALA A 15 15.00 -5.92 27.85
CA ALA A 15 15.17 -5.70 26.42
C ALA A 15 13.82 -5.99 25.72
N LEU A 16 13.44 -5.15 24.75
CA LEU A 16 12.28 -5.36 23.87
C LEU A 16 12.57 -6.57 22.97
N ALA A 17 12.76 -7.72 23.62
CA ALA A 17 13.20 -9.01 23.13
C ALA A 17 12.29 -10.06 23.79
N PRO A 18 11.00 -10.07 23.42
CA PRO A 18 10.04 -11.01 23.97
C PRO A 18 10.36 -12.44 23.53
N ASP A 19 9.76 -13.42 24.20
CA ASP A 19 9.82 -14.82 23.79
C ASP A 19 8.95 -15.03 22.54
N LEU A 20 9.59 -15.03 21.37
CA LEU A 20 8.91 -15.11 20.08
C LEU A 20 8.31 -16.49 19.79
N GLU A 21 8.84 -17.55 20.39
CA GLU A 21 8.24 -18.90 20.26
C GLU A 21 6.94 -18.97 21.05
N LEU A 22 6.93 -18.46 22.28
CA LEU A 22 5.70 -18.36 23.07
C LEU A 22 4.62 -17.57 22.32
N LEU A 23 4.97 -16.42 21.74
CA LEU A 23 4.01 -15.61 20.97
C LEU A 23 3.50 -16.35 19.73
N ALA A 24 4.38 -17.06 19.03
CA ALA A 24 3.99 -17.85 17.87
C ALA A 24 3.02 -18.99 18.26
N ASP A 25 3.28 -19.67 19.37
CA ASP A 25 2.41 -20.74 19.86
C ASP A 25 1.05 -20.22 20.34
N LEU A 26 1.01 -19.07 21.01
CA LEU A 26 -0.24 -18.40 21.39
C LEU A 26 -1.04 -17.98 20.14
N ALA A 27 -0.38 -17.42 19.12
CA ALA A 27 -1.02 -17.06 17.86
C ALA A 27 -1.62 -18.28 17.14
N ARG A 28 -0.87 -19.40 17.08
CA ARG A 28 -1.35 -20.67 16.52
C ARG A 28 -2.55 -21.22 17.29
N ALA A 29 -2.47 -21.25 18.62
CA ALA A 29 -3.53 -21.75 19.47
C ALA A 29 -4.81 -20.89 19.39
N GLY A 30 -4.64 -19.57 19.31
CA GLY A 30 -5.74 -18.62 19.17
C GLY A 30 -6.24 -18.43 17.73
N GLY A 31 -5.51 -18.94 16.74
CA GLY A 31 -5.81 -18.78 15.31
C GLY A 31 -5.67 -17.34 14.78
N ARG A 32 -5.07 -16.42 15.55
CA ARG A 32 -4.97 -14.99 15.19
C ARG A 32 -3.71 -14.32 15.73
N LEU A 33 -3.25 -13.30 15.01
CA LEU A 33 -2.14 -12.41 15.39
C LEU A 33 -2.49 -10.97 15.00
N GLY A 34 -2.57 -10.07 15.98
CA GLY A 34 -2.54 -8.62 15.74
C GLY A 34 -1.10 -8.15 15.63
N ILE A 35 -0.79 -7.32 14.64
CA ILE A 35 0.56 -6.79 14.43
C ILE A 35 0.52 -5.37 13.86
N ASP A 36 1.47 -4.55 14.28
CA ASP A 36 1.73 -3.21 13.73
C ASP A 36 3.24 -2.96 13.66
N THR A 37 3.67 -1.90 12.97
CA THR A 37 5.08 -1.51 12.93
C THR A 37 5.33 -0.02 13.04
N GLU A 38 6.47 0.35 13.62
CA GLU A 38 7.01 1.71 13.53
C GLU A 38 8.26 1.73 12.68
N PHE A 39 8.38 2.73 11.82
CA PHE A 39 9.47 2.83 10.85
C PHE A 39 9.83 4.28 10.49
N VAL A 40 11.06 4.47 10.01
CA VAL A 40 11.55 5.76 9.53
C VAL A 40 11.89 5.67 8.04
N SER A 41 11.19 6.43 7.21
CA SER A 41 11.46 6.55 5.77
C SER A 41 12.35 7.75 5.42
N GLU A 42 12.43 8.74 6.31
CA GLU A 42 13.16 9.98 6.06
C GLU A 42 14.66 9.72 5.87
N GLY A 43 15.24 10.32 4.84
CA GLY A 43 16.68 10.23 4.57
C GLY A 43 17.18 8.87 4.08
N ARG A 44 16.29 7.93 3.74
CA ARG A 44 16.65 6.55 3.35
C ARG A 44 16.10 6.15 1.99
N TYR A 45 16.64 5.07 1.43
CA TYR A 45 16.12 4.50 0.18
C TYR A 45 14.90 3.61 0.42
N LEU A 46 14.97 2.78 1.46
CA LEU A 46 13.88 1.96 1.98
C LEU A 46 13.59 2.34 3.45
N PRO A 47 12.34 2.20 3.92
CA PRO A 47 12.01 2.45 5.32
C PRO A 47 12.82 1.56 6.26
N LEU A 48 13.37 2.14 7.33
CA LEU A 48 13.99 1.39 8.41
C LEU A 48 12.91 0.91 9.37
N LEU A 49 12.79 -0.40 9.58
CA LEU A 49 11.94 -0.98 10.62
C LEU A 49 12.53 -0.69 12.00
N CYS A 50 11.77 -0.02 12.85
CA CYS A 50 12.23 0.47 14.14
C CYS A 50 11.59 -0.24 15.33
N LEU A 51 10.33 -0.67 15.23
CA LEU A 51 9.64 -1.40 16.29
C LEU A 51 8.56 -2.28 15.66
N VAL A 52 8.28 -3.43 16.26
CA VAL A 52 7.15 -4.28 15.91
C VAL A 52 6.32 -4.53 17.14
N GLN A 53 5.01 -4.35 17.01
CA GLN A 53 4.06 -4.55 18.10
C GLN A 53 3.20 -5.75 17.81
N ILE A 54 3.04 -6.63 18.80
CA ILE A 54 2.39 -7.92 18.62
C ILE A 54 1.29 -8.05 19.66
N ALA A 55 0.10 -8.44 19.22
CA ALA A 55 -1.02 -8.81 20.07
C ALA A 55 -1.46 -10.24 19.75
N VAL A 56 -1.49 -11.13 20.74
CA VAL A 56 -1.95 -12.52 20.57
C VAL A 56 -3.00 -12.88 21.61
N PRO A 57 -3.96 -13.77 21.28
CA PRO A 57 -4.87 -14.32 22.29
C PRO A 57 -4.08 -15.01 23.41
N ASP A 58 -4.35 -14.65 24.66
CA ASP A 58 -3.72 -15.26 25.83
C ASP A 58 -4.75 -15.35 26.98
N PRO A 59 -5.30 -16.55 27.25
CA PRO A 59 -6.26 -16.75 28.33
C PRO A 59 -5.71 -16.43 29.73
N SER A 60 -4.38 -16.37 29.90
CA SER A 60 -3.75 -15.99 31.16
C SER A 60 -3.65 -14.47 31.36
N ALA A 61 -3.80 -13.69 30.29
CA ALA A 61 -3.83 -12.24 30.36
C ALA A 61 -5.20 -11.74 30.85
N VAL A 62 -5.22 -10.68 31.66
CA VAL A 62 -6.45 -10.10 32.23
C VAL A 62 -7.43 -9.64 31.14
N SER A 63 -6.91 -9.13 30.03
CA SER A 63 -7.68 -8.71 28.85
C SER A 63 -8.02 -9.86 27.90
N GLY A 64 -7.50 -11.07 28.13
CA GLY A 64 -7.53 -12.17 27.17
C GLY A 64 -6.56 -11.99 25.99
N VAL A 65 -5.75 -10.92 25.99
CA VAL A 65 -4.79 -10.58 24.93
C VAL A 65 -3.46 -10.21 25.56
N ARG A 66 -2.39 -10.86 25.12
CA ARG A 66 -1.01 -10.50 25.44
C ARG A 66 -0.48 -9.54 24.39
N VAL A 67 0.10 -8.42 24.83
CA VAL A 67 0.77 -7.45 23.98
C VAL A 67 2.25 -7.40 24.32
N GLU A 68 3.09 -7.58 23.31
CA GLU A 68 4.55 -7.50 23.43
C GLU A 68 5.13 -6.58 22.34
N LEU A 69 6.28 -5.98 22.63
CA LEU A 69 7.01 -5.14 21.68
C LEU A 69 8.38 -5.74 21.38
N LEU A 70 8.74 -5.78 20.11
CA LEU A 70 10.01 -6.24 19.60
C LEU A 70 10.80 -5.07 19.02
N ASP A 71 12.02 -4.85 19.50
CA ASP A 71 12.99 -3.91 18.96
C ASP A 71 13.96 -4.63 17.99
N PRO A 72 13.73 -4.56 16.67
CA PRO A 72 14.59 -5.20 15.68
C PRO A 72 15.96 -4.51 15.54
N MET A 73 16.13 -3.30 16.09
CA MET A 73 17.39 -2.56 16.05
C MET A 73 18.33 -2.93 17.21
N ALA A 74 17.82 -3.63 18.24
CA ALA A 74 18.63 -4.04 19.37
C ALA A 74 19.69 -5.07 18.94
N ALA A 75 20.92 -4.94 19.45
CA ALA A 75 21.99 -5.91 19.19
C ALA A 75 21.64 -7.33 19.71
N SER A 76 20.73 -7.41 20.68
CA SER A 76 20.19 -8.64 21.25
C SER A 76 18.79 -8.99 20.72
N ALA A 77 18.39 -8.44 19.57
CA ALA A 77 17.09 -8.75 18.99
C ALA A 77 16.94 -10.25 18.74
N PRO A 78 15.85 -10.89 19.21
CA PRO A 78 15.59 -12.30 18.94
C PRO A 78 15.31 -12.52 17.46
N ASP A 79 15.51 -13.75 17.00
CA ASP A 79 15.24 -14.15 15.61
C ASP A 79 13.72 -14.07 15.33
N PRO A 80 13.25 -13.25 14.35
CA PRO A 80 11.83 -13.12 14.06
C PRO A 80 11.20 -14.35 13.39
N GLN A 81 11.97 -15.38 13.02
CA GLN A 81 11.45 -16.52 12.26
C GLN A 81 10.20 -17.22 12.85
N PRO A 82 10.04 -17.40 14.17
CA PRO A 82 8.83 -17.99 14.74
C PRO A 82 7.55 -17.22 14.36
N LEU A 83 7.59 -15.89 14.45
CA LEU A 83 6.48 -15.03 14.03
C LEU A 83 6.39 -14.91 12.51
N ALA A 84 7.52 -14.91 11.81
CA ALA A 84 7.54 -14.92 10.35
C ALA A 84 6.81 -16.14 9.78
N ALA A 85 6.95 -17.30 10.42
CA ALA A 85 6.23 -18.52 10.08
C ALA A 85 4.72 -18.40 10.34
N VAL A 86 4.33 -17.75 11.43
CA VAL A 86 2.91 -17.43 11.73
C VAL A 86 2.32 -16.51 10.67
N LEU A 87 3.02 -15.46 10.25
CA LEU A 87 2.56 -14.55 9.20
C LEU A 87 2.33 -15.25 7.85
N ALA A 88 3.09 -16.31 7.57
CA ALA A 88 2.97 -17.10 6.34
C ALA A 88 1.92 -18.21 6.39
N ASP A 89 1.37 -18.49 7.57
CA ASP A 89 0.38 -19.54 7.77
C ASP A 89 -1.02 -19.04 7.39
N ALA A 90 -1.57 -19.58 6.30
CA ALA A 90 -2.90 -19.20 5.83
C ALA A 90 -4.05 -19.63 6.75
N SER A 91 -3.79 -20.44 7.79
CA SER A 91 -4.76 -20.83 8.80
C SER A 91 -4.86 -19.85 9.98
N ILE A 92 -3.93 -18.89 10.07
CA ILE A 92 -3.88 -17.90 11.14
C ILE A 92 -4.23 -16.54 10.55
N GLU A 93 -5.26 -15.90 11.09
CA GLU A 93 -5.65 -14.57 10.61
C GLU A 93 -4.70 -13.50 11.16
N VAL A 94 -4.06 -12.77 10.25
CA VAL A 94 -3.18 -11.65 10.58
C VAL A 94 -4.01 -10.38 10.55
N VAL A 95 -4.11 -9.70 11.69
CA VAL A 95 -4.91 -8.48 11.83
C VAL A 95 -4.00 -7.26 11.87
N MET A 96 -4.24 -6.32 10.96
CA MET A 96 -3.55 -5.03 10.89
C MET A 96 -4.56 -3.88 10.74
N HIS A 97 -4.11 -2.64 10.87
CA HIS A 97 -4.89 -1.46 10.50
C HIS A 97 -4.12 -0.62 9.49
N ALA A 98 -4.66 -0.44 8.28
CA ALA A 98 -3.97 0.29 7.20
C ALA A 98 -2.58 -0.29 6.86
N GLY A 99 -2.43 -1.61 6.93
CA GLY A 99 -1.17 -2.35 7.00
C GLY A 99 -0.39 -2.47 5.69
N ARG A 100 -0.70 -1.68 4.65
CA ARG A 100 -0.08 -1.81 3.32
C ARG A 100 1.44 -1.69 3.39
N GLN A 101 1.93 -0.72 4.15
CA GLN A 101 3.36 -0.46 4.27
C GLN A 101 4.03 -1.47 5.22
N ASP A 102 3.34 -1.84 6.28
CA ASP A 102 3.76 -2.83 7.27
C ASP A 102 4.00 -4.19 6.63
N VAL A 103 3.07 -4.65 5.78
CA VAL A 103 3.23 -5.89 5.01
C VAL A 103 4.49 -5.86 4.15
N ALA A 104 4.75 -4.75 3.45
CA ALA A 104 5.93 -4.62 2.60
C ALA A 104 7.23 -4.67 3.42
N ILE A 105 7.27 -3.94 4.53
CA ILE A 105 8.44 -3.89 5.42
C ILE A 105 8.69 -5.25 6.06
N LEU A 106 7.67 -5.89 6.65
CA LEU A 106 7.79 -7.20 7.30
C LEU A 106 8.19 -8.29 6.30
N SER A 107 7.59 -8.31 5.10
CA SER A 107 7.94 -9.29 4.07
C SER A 107 9.42 -9.19 3.66
N ARG A 108 9.96 -7.96 3.56
CA ARG A 108 11.37 -7.72 3.26
C ARG A 108 12.29 -8.07 4.43
N GLU A 109 12.04 -7.49 5.60
CA GLU A 109 12.94 -7.58 6.76
C GLU A 109 12.96 -9.01 7.33
N TRP A 110 11.80 -9.68 7.38
CA TRP A 110 11.69 -11.03 7.95
C TRP A 110 11.72 -12.12 6.89
N ARG A 111 11.82 -11.76 5.60
CA ARG A 111 11.84 -12.68 4.46
C ARG A 111 10.65 -13.65 4.45
N THR A 112 9.48 -13.11 4.74
CA THR A 112 8.23 -13.86 4.83
C THR A 112 7.20 -13.37 3.82
N SER A 113 6.06 -14.05 3.75
CA SER A 113 4.87 -13.59 3.04
C SER A 113 3.74 -13.49 4.05
N VAL A 114 3.03 -12.36 4.07
CA VAL A 114 1.83 -12.23 4.92
C VAL A 114 0.66 -12.91 4.22
N ARG A 115 -0.07 -13.79 4.92
CA ARG A 115 -1.22 -14.54 4.43
C ARG A 115 -2.40 -14.40 5.39
N CYS A 116 -3.61 -14.57 4.87
CA CYS A 116 -4.84 -14.48 5.65
C CYS A 116 -4.95 -13.12 6.38
N LEU A 117 -4.60 -12.05 5.68
CA LEU A 117 -4.63 -10.70 6.22
C LEU A 117 -6.08 -10.21 6.34
N PHE A 118 -6.43 -9.68 7.50
CA PHE A 118 -7.61 -8.85 7.72
C PHE A 118 -7.17 -7.43 8.11
N ASP A 119 -7.30 -6.50 7.16
CA ASP A 119 -7.05 -5.08 7.41
C ASP A 119 -8.32 -4.41 7.94
N THR A 120 -8.29 -3.94 9.18
CA THR A 120 -9.44 -3.34 9.85
C THR A 120 -9.89 -2.02 9.23
N GLN A 121 -9.02 -1.28 8.53
CA GLN A 121 -9.43 -0.09 7.78
C GLN A 121 -10.21 -0.47 6.52
N VAL A 122 -9.79 -1.53 5.83
CA VAL A 122 -10.55 -2.10 4.70
C VAL A 122 -11.89 -2.64 5.21
N GLY A 123 -11.89 -3.42 6.30
CA GLY A 123 -13.12 -3.92 6.91
C GLY A 123 -14.09 -2.80 7.28
N ALA A 124 -13.59 -1.72 7.88
CA ALA A 124 -14.38 -0.53 8.23
C ALA A 124 -15.00 0.15 7.00
N ALA A 125 -14.27 0.20 5.87
CA ALA A 125 -14.77 0.75 4.61
C ALA A 125 -16.01 -0.03 4.12
N PHE A 126 -15.94 -1.37 4.11
CA PHE A 126 -17.07 -2.22 3.71
C PHE A 126 -18.19 -2.26 4.74
N ALA A 127 -17.88 -2.01 6.02
CA ALA A 127 -18.86 -1.86 7.09
C ALA A 127 -19.63 -0.51 7.04
N GLY A 128 -19.25 0.40 6.13
CA GLY A 128 -19.88 1.72 5.98
C GLY A 128 -19.43 2.75 7.03
N LEU A 129 -18.26 2.57 7.63
CA LEU A 129 -17.68 3.47 8.64
C LEU A 129 -16.75 4.54 8.04
N GLY A 130 -16.48 4.46 6.73
CA GLY A 130 -15.59 5.37 6.00
C GLY A 130 -14.30 4.69 5.54
N ALA A 131 -13.84 5.04 4.33
CA ALA A 131 -12.75 4.31 3.65
C ALA A 131 -11.34 4.54 4.20
N GLN A 132 -11.15 5.60 5.00
CA GLN A 132 -9.85 6.00 5.57
C GLN A 132 -9.98 6.32 7.06
N LEU A 133 -10.88 5.60 7.74
CA LEU A 133 -11.05 5.79 9.17
C LEU A 133 -9.77 5.32 9.89
N GLY A 134 -9.14 6.22 10.66
CA GLY A 134 -7.94 5.89 11.44
C GLY A 134 -8.26 5.05 12.67
N LEU A 135 -7.25 4.35 13.19
CA LEU A 135 -7.38 3.36 14.26
C LEU A 135 -8.09 3.92 15.50
N THR A 136 -7.62 5.06 16.03
CA THR A 136 -8.22 5.73 17.20
C THR A 136 -9.72 5.98 17.02
N ALA A 137 -10.12 6.43 15.83
CA ALA A 137 -11.52 6.72 15.53
C ALA A 137 -12.34 5.43 15.38
N LEU A 138 -11.75 4.38 14.81
CA LEU A 138 -12.36 3.06 14.68
C LEU A 138 -12.57 2.39 16.05
N VAL A 139 -11.58 2.46 16.95
CA VAL A 139 -11.70 2.00 18.35
C VAL A 139 -12.85 2.71 19.05
N GLY A 140 -12.95 4.04 18.91
CA GLY A 140 -14.05 4.81 19.49
C GLY A 140 -15.41 4.41 18.90
N ALA A 141 -15.49 4.19 17.59
CA ALA A 141 -16.73 3.87 16.91
C ALA A 141 -17.27 2.45 17.20
N LEU A 142 -16.40 1.46 17.41
CA LEU A 142 -16.80 0.06 17.57
C LEU A 142 -16.70 -0.46 19.00
N LEU A 143 -15.79 0.06 19.81
CA LEU A 143 -15.53 -0.45 21.16
C LEU A 143 -15.95 0.51 22.28
N ASP A 144 -16.47 1.70 21.92
CA ASP A 144 -16.83 2.79 22.86
C ASP A 144 -15.69 3.13 23.85
N ARG A 145 -14.45 3.04 23.37
CA ARG A 145 -13.23 3.32 24.14
C ARG A 145 -12.58 4.61 23.66
N ARG A 146 -12.12 5.43 24.60
CA ARG A 146 -11.21 6.53 24.29
C ARG A 146 -9.81 5.97 24.07
N ALA A 147 -9.38 5.88 22.83
CA ALA A 147 -7.97 5.67 22.53
C ALA A 147 -7.15 6.92 22.95
N ALA A 148 -5.95 6.69 23.48
CA ALA A 148 -5.05 7.78 23.86
C ALA A 148 -4.62 8.60 22.62
N ARG A 149 -4.23 9.86 22.83
CA ARG A 149 -3.84 10.77 21.73
C ARG A 149 -2.57 10.27 21.04
N SER A 150 -2.52 10.42 19.71
CA SER A 150 -1.38 9.94 18.92
C SER A 150 -0.12 10.78 19.11
N ALA A 151 1.02 10.12 19.33
CA ALA A 151 2.35 10.68 19.14
C ALA A 151 2.90 10.27 17.76
N SER A 152 2.19 10.60 16.66
CA SER A 152 2.52 10.07 15.33
C SER A 152 3.78 10.67 14.67
N PHE A 153 4.54 11.51 15.38
CA PHE A 153 5.74 12.19 14.86
C PHE A 153 6.87 12.20 15.90
N THR A 154 7.35 11.00 16.26
CA THR A 154 8.51 10.82 17.14
C THR A 154 9.68 10.16 16.40
N ARG A 155 10.89 10.26 16.95
CA ARG A 155 12.08 9.61 16.37
C ARG A 155 12.13 8.14 16.80
N TRP A 156 11.49 7.27 16.02
CA TRP A 156 11.47 5.83 16.27
C TRP A 156 12.82 5.14 16.08
N ASP A 157 13.77 5.76 15.41
CA ASP A 157 15.14 5.26 15.25
C ASP A 157 16.08 5.67 16.40
N ALA A 158 15.59 6.48 17.36
CA ALA A 158 16.35 6.84 18.55
C ALA A 158 16.25 5.75 19.63
N ARG A 159 17.34 5.57 20.39
CA ARG A 159 17.37 4.67 21.55
C ARG A 159 17.98 5.36 22.78
N PRO A 160 17.49 5.06 24.00
CA PRO A 160 16.32 4.21 24.29
C PRO A 160 14.99 4.87 23.87
N LEU A 161 13.96 4.06 23.62
CA LEU A 161 12.59 4.56 23.45
C LEU A 161 12.06 5.03 24.81
N ASP A 162 11.28 6.11 24.82
CA ASP A 162 10.66 6.62 26.05
C ASP A 162 9.34 5.89 26.39
N GLU A 163 8.83 6.12 27.61
CA GLU A 163 7.62 5.46 28.10
C GLU A 163 6.37 5.85 27.30
N GLU A 164 6.33 7.05 26.71
CA GLU A 164 5.21 7.53 25.89
C GLU A 164 5.17 6.80 24.56
N GLN A 165 6.32 6.65 23.89
CA GLN A 165 6.48 5.84 22.68
C GLN A 165 6.08 4.39 22.93
N LEU A 166 6.52 3.80 24.04
CA LEU A 166 6.20 2.41 24.38
C LEU A 166 4.71 2.22 24.72
N ALA A 167 4.07 3.19 25.36
CA ALA A 167 2.64 3.16 25.65
C ALA A 167 1.81 3.29 24.36
N TYR A 168 2.15 4.28 23.53
CA TYR A 168 1.53 4.49 22.23
C TYR A 168 1.57 3.23 21.36
N ALA A 169 2.76 2.63 21.23
CA ALA A 169 2.95 1.42 20.45
C ALA A 169 2.09 0.23 20.95
N ARG A 170 1.85 0.11 22.26
CA ARG A 170 0.97 -0.93 22.80
C ARG A 170 -0.49 -0.68 22.46
N ASP A 171 -0.92 0.58 22.54
CA ASP A 171 -2.29 0.98 22.26
C ASP A 171 -2.70 0.73 20.81
N ASP A 172 -1.75 0.77 19.86
CA ASP A 172 -2.01 0.51 18.44
C ASP A 172 -2.35 -0.95 18.12
N VAL A 173 -1.95 -1.91 18.97
CA VAL A 173 -2.24 -3.34 18.74
C VAL A 173 -3.22 -3.96 19.73
N VAL A 174 -3.35 -3.41 20.94
CA VAL A 174 -4.15 -4.02 22.03
C VAL A 174 -5.63 -4.23 21.67
N HIS A 175 -6.15 -3.46 20.72
CA HIS A 175 -7.53 -3.51 20.27
C HIS A 175 -7.75 -4.19 18.91
N LEU A 176 -6.70 -4.56 18.17
CA LEU A 176 -6.82 -5.06 16.80
C LEU A 176 -7.69 -6.31 16.71
N ILE A 177 -7.46 -7.30 17.58
CA ILE A 177 -8.23 -8.56 17.56
C ILE A 177 -9.72 -8.30 17.83
N ALA A 178 -10.03 -7.47 18.84
CA ALA A 178 -11.41 -7.11 19.15
C ALA A 178 -12.09 -6.28 18.04
N LEU A 179 -11.33 -5.42 17.36
CA LEU A 179 -11.82 -4.70 16.18
C LEU A 179 -12.13 -5.65 15.02
N ALA A 180 -11.29 -6.65 14.78
CA ALA A 180 -11.55 -7.67 13.77
C ALA A 180 -12.83 -8.44 14.08
N ASP A 181 -13.07 -8.83 15.35
CA ASP A 181 -14.32 -9.48 15.76
C ASP A 181 -15.55 -8.63 15.46
N ALA A 182 -15.56 -7.37 15.89
CA ALA A 182 -16.69 -6.46 15.67
C ALA A 182 -16.94 -6.20 14.17
N LEU A 183 -15.87 -6.12 13.37
CA LEU A 183 -15.98 -5.95 11.93
C LEU A 183 -16.49 -7.22 11.24
N HIS A 184 -16.04 -8.41 11.65
CA HIS A 184 -16.56 -9.67 11.12
C HIS A 184 -18.06 -9.79 11.35
N GLU A 185 -18.54 -9.57 12.57
CA GLU A 185 -19.97 -9.63 12.89
C GLU A 185 -20.79 -8.69 12.00
N ARG A 186 -20.33 -7.44 11.85
CA ARG A 186 -21.02 -6.44 11.03
C ARG A 186 -20.96 -6.75 9.53
N LEU A 187 -19.84 -7.27 9.05
CA LEU A 187 -19.67 -7.64 7.64
C LEU A 187 -20.49 -8.88 7.29
N ASP A 188 -20.52 -9.88 8.16
CA ASP A 188 -21.37 -11.07 8.02
C ASP A 188 -22.85 -10.69 8.00
N GLY A 189 -23.29 -9.82 8.93
CA GLY A 189 -24.65 -9.31 8.95
C GLY A 189 -25.06 -8.53 7.68
N SER A 190 -24.09 -8.03 6.91
CA SER A 190 -24.33 -7.37 5.63
C SER A 190 -23.96 -8.19 4.40
N GLY A 191 -23.49 -9.43 4.57
CA GLY A 191 -23.04 -10.30 3.47
C GLY A 191 -21.78 -9.82 2.74
N ARG A 192 -20.96 -8.98 3.36
CA ARG A 192 -19.80 -8.31 2.72
C ARG A 192 -18.44 -8.78 3.23
N LEU A 193 -18.38 -9.80 4.07
CA LEU A 193 -17.12 -10.30 4.62
C LEU A 193 -16.15 -10.75 3.52
N GLU A 194 -16.62 -11.55 2.57
CA GLU A 194 -15.77 -12.03 1.47
C GLU A 194 -15.30 -10.90 0.53
N TRP A 195 -16.10 -9.83 0.39
CA TRP A 195 -15.68 -8.63 -0.36
C TRP A 195 -14.51 -7.93 0.33
N ALA A 196 -14.60 -7.76 1.65
CA ALA A 196 -13.53 -7.18 2.46
C ALA A 196 -12.26 -8.05 2.43
N ARG A 197 -12.39 -9.37 2.60
CA ARG A 197 -11.28 -10.32 2.51
C ARG A 197 -10.61 -10.31 1.14
N GLU A 198 -11.38 -10.22 0.06
CA GLU A 198 -10.83 -10.09 -1.28
C GLU A 198 -9.95 -8.84 -1.43
N GLU A 199 -10.36 -7.72 -0.85
CA GLU A 199 -9.57 -6.49 -0.87
C GLU A 199 -8.34 -6.58 0.05
N CYS A 200 -8.44 -7.24 1.22
CA CYS A 200 -7.30 -7.48 2.09
C CYS A 200 -6.24 -8.40 1.45
N ARG A 201 -6.65 -9.43 0.69
CA ARG A 201 -5.73 -10.30 -0.07
C ARG A 201 -4.85 -9.52 -1.06
N ARG A 202 -5.30 -8.36 -1.56
CA ARG A 202 -4.47 -7.50 -2.41
C ARG A 202 -3.34 -6.83 -1.62
N LEU A 203 -3.52 -6.60 -0.33
CA LEU A 203 -2.51 -6.01 0.55
C LEU A 203 -1.43 -7.01 0.93
N GLU A 204 -1.73 -8.31 0.98
CA GLU A 204 -0.75 -9.41 1.22
C GLU A 204 0.43 -9.38 0.24
N HIS A 205 0.22 -8.85 -0.96
CA HIS A 205 1.23 -8.74 -2.02
C HIS A 205 1.90 -7.36 -2.07
N SER A 206 1.70 -6.53 -1.03
CA SER A 206 2.35 -5.22 -0.96
C SER A 206 3.86 -5.39 -0.86
N SER A 207 4.57 -4.65 -1.70
CA SER A 207 6.02 -4.71 -1.79
C SER A 207 6.58 -3.30 -1.94
N ASP A 208 7.69 -3.05 -1.26
CA ASP A 208 8.51 -1.86 -1.46
C ASP A 208 9.68 -2.12 -2.41
N GLU A 209 9.67 -3.26 -3.11
CA GLU A 209 10.60 -3.56 -4.19
C GLU A 209 10.51 -2.50 -5.29
N ARG A 210 11.68 -2.06 -5.74
CA ARG A 210 11.84 -1.02 -6.74
C ARG A 210 12.57 -1.60 -7.92
N ASN A 211 11.86 -1.82 -9.02
CA ASN A 211 12.45 -2.38 -10.23
C ASN A 211 13.13 -1.27 -11.06
N PRO A 212 14.47 -1.26 -11.20
CA PRO A 212 15.21 -0.25 -11.96
C PRO A 212 14.76 -0.13 -13.43
N GLU A 213 14.33 -1.24 -14.05
CA GLU A 213 13.96 -1.30 -15.46
C GLU A 213 12.63 -0.62 -15.76
N THR A 214 11.76 -0.47 -14.76
CA THR A 214 10.44 0.18 -14.91
C THR A 214 10.35 1.53 -14.18
N ALA A 215 11.35 1.88 -13.37
CA ALA A 215 11.37 3.10 -12.57
C ALA A 215 11.15 4.39 -13.40
N TYR A 216 11.63 4.42 -14.64
CA TYR A 216 11.46 5.56 -15.53
C TYR A 216 9.99 5.90 -15.85
N ARG A 217 9.08 4.91 -15.77
CA ARG A 217 7.65 5.12 -16.03
C ARG A 217 7.00 6.09 -15.05
N ARG A 218 7.56 6.20 -13.84
CA ARG A 218 7.11 7.12 -12.79
C ARG A 218 7.65 8.55 -12.96
N LEU A 219 8.59 8.78 -13.90
CA LEU A 219 9.15 10.10 -14.11
C LEU A 219 8.09 11.06 -14.70
N PRO A 220 8.08 12.32 -14.25
CA PRO A 220 7.12 13.31 -14.72
C PRO A 220 7.32 13.58 -16.21
N ARG A 221 6.21 13.66 -16.96
CA ARG A 221 6.20 13.97 -18.41
C ARG A 221 7.03 13.00 -19.26
N VAL A 222 7.40 11.82 -18.75
CA VAL A 222 8.13 10.80 -19.51
C VAL A 222 7.40 10.39 -20.78
N ALA A 223 6.07 10.44 -20.77
CA ALA A 223 5.25 10.21 -21.94
C ALA A 223 5.59 11.17 -23.10
N ARG A 224 6.01 12.42 -22.85
CA ARG A 224 6.33 13.40 -23.91
C ARG A 224 7.65 13.10 -24.64
N LEU A 225 8.53 12.30 -24.04
CA LEU A 225 9.80 11.90 -24.65
C LEU A 225 9.54 10.98 -25.85
N ASN A 226 10.37 11.02 -26.89
CA ASN A 226 10.34 10.04 -27.98
C ASN A 226 10.95 8.69 -27.55
N GLY A 227 10.87 7.66 -28.39
CA GLY A 227 11.30 6.31 -28.01
C GLY A 227 12.78 6.18 -27.63
N ARG A 228 13.67 6.93 -28.29
CA ARG A 228 15.10 6.98 -27.93
C ARG A 228 15.31 7.70 -26.60
N GLN A 229 14.66 8.85 -26.41
CA GLN A 229 14.71 9.59 -25.15
C GLN A 229 14.16 8.78 -23.98
N ARG A 230 13.13 7.95 -24.19
CA ARG A 230 12.63 7.01 -23.17
C ARG A 230 13.66 5.93 -22.82
N ALA A 231 14.37 5.40 -23.81
CA ALA A 231 15.44 4.43 -23.56
C ALA A 231 16.57 5.05 -22.69
N VAL A 232 16.94 6.30 -22.96
CA VAL A 232 17.88 7.06 -22.12
C VAL A 232 17.30 7.30 -20.71
N ALA A 233 16.02 7.68 -20.60
CA ALA A 233 15.35 7.85 -19.31
C ALA A 233 15.35 6.57 -18.49
N ARG A 234 15.17 5.39 -19.12
CA ARG A 234 15.27 4.08 -18.48
C ARG A 234 16.62 3.86 -17.83
N GLU A 235 17.70 4.00 -18.60
CA GLU A 235 19.06 3.78 -18.09
C GLU A 235 19.45 4.76 -16.98
N LEU A 236 19.04 6.02 -17.12
CA LEU A 236 19.25 7.06 -16.11
C LEU A 236 18.46 6.78 -14.82
N ALA A 237 17.19 6.40 -14.93
CA ALA A 237 16.37 6.02 -13.78
C ALA A 237 16.93 4.77 -13.09
N ALA A 238 17.34 3.77 -13.86
CA ALA A 238 17.92 2.54 -13.34
C ALA A 238 19.24 2.80 -12.60
N TRP A 239 20.11 3.64 -13.16
CA TRP A 239 21.31 4.11 -12.48
C TRP A 239 20.98 4.80 -11.15
N ARG A 240 19.96 5.69 -11.14
CA ARG A 240 19.56 6.40 -9.93
C ARG A 240 19.07 5.45 -8.84
N GLU A 241 18.21 4.49 -9.19
CA GLU A 241 17.70 3.47 -8.26
C GLU A 241 18.86 2.68 -7.64
N ARG A 242 19.77 2.15 -8.47
CA ARG A 242 20.95 1.39 -7.99
C ARG A 242 21.85 2.22 -7.08
N THR A 243 22.10 3.48 -7.45
CA THR A 243 22.92 4.40 -6.65
C THR A 243 22.26 4.75 -5.32
N ALA A 244 20.95 5.02 -5.34
CA ALA A 244 20.19 5.33 -4.14
C ALA A 244 20.14 4.14 -3.17
N ALA A 245 19.95 2.93 -3.70
CA ALA A 245 20.00 1.70 -2.92
C ALA A 245 21.37 1.47 -2.30
N ALA A 246 22.45 1.57 -3.09
CA ALA A 246 23.81 1.35 -2.62
C ALA A 246 24.25 2.36 -1.55
N GLU A 247 23.81 3.62 -1.68
CA GLU A 247 24.10 4.67 -0.70
C GLU A 247 23.09 4.70 0.48
N ASN A 248 21.99 3.93 0.40
CA ASN A 248 20.81 4.03 1.26
C ASN A 248 20.28 5.47 1.44
N ARG A 249 19.98 6.15 0.34
CA ARG A 249 19.50 7.55 0.36
C ARG A 249 18.24 7.72 -0.50
N PRO A 250 17.43 8.77 -0.25
CA PRO A 250 16.25 9.04 -1.07
C PRO A 250 16.67 9.35 -2.50
N LEU A 251 15.86 8.92 -3.48
CA LEU A 251 16.13 9.13 -4.90
C LEU A 251 16.45 10.58 -5.26
N GLY A 252 15.67 11.52 -4.75
CA GLY A 252 15.83 12.94 -5.04
C GLY A 252 17.18 13.51 -4.59
N SER A 253 17.79 12.93 -3.55
CA SER A 253 19.14 13.29 -3.10
C SER A 253 20.24 12.74 -4.01
N VAL A 254 19.92 11.72 -4.81
CA VAL A 254 20.82 11.21 -5.86
C VAL A 254 20.77 12.14 -7.08
N LEU A 255 19.59 12.27 -7.66
CA LEU A 255 19.32 13.22 -8.73
C LEU A 255 17.81 13.43 -8.83
N GLY A 256 17.36 14.67 -8.91
CA GLY A 256 15.94 14.98 -9.01
C GLY A 256 15.32 14.51 -10.32
N ASP A 257 14.00 14.27 -10.30
CA ASP A 257 13.24 13.79 -11.46
C ASP A 257 13.34 14.74 -12.66
N ALA A 258 13.27 16.05 -12.42
CA ALA A 258 13.36 17.05 -13.48
C ALA A 258 14.70 16.99 -14.21
N GLN A 259 15.80 16.78 -13.47
CA GLN A 259 17.14 16.65 -14.03
C GLN A 259 17.27 15.37 -14.87
N LEU A 260 16.74 14.23 -14.41
CA LEU A 260 16.75 12.99 -15.19
C LEU A 260 16.01 13.16 -16.53
N VAL A 261 14.82 13.77 -16.50
CA VAL A 261 14.02 14.00 -17.71
C VAL A 261 14.72 14.96 -18.66
N GLU A 262 15.35 16.02 -18.15
CA GLU A 262 16.12 16.96 -18.97
C GLU A 262 17.33 16.29 -19.63
N LEU A 263 18.08 15.48 -18.88
CA LEU A 263 19.21 14.71 -19.42
C LEU A 263 18.74 13.72 -20.49
N ALA A 264 17.63 13.03 -20.26
CA ALA A 264 17.05 12.10 -21.23
C ALA A 264 16.60 12.81 -22.51
N SER A 265 16.10 14.05 -22.39
CA SER A 265 15.68 14.87 -23.52
C SER A 265 16.87 15.39 -24.34
N ARG A 266 17.90 15.92 -23.67
CA ARG A 266 19.08 16.54 -24.31
C ARG A 266 20.15 15.55 -24.78
N GLN A 267 20.25 14.39 -24.12
CA GLN A 267 21.19 13.31 -24.45
C GLN A 267 22.66 13.77 -24.54
N PRO A 268 23.18 14.48 -23.51
CA PRO A 268 24.56 14.97 -23.53
C PRO A 268 25.57 13.82 -23.58
N THR A 269 26.60 13.99 -24.40
CA THR A 269 27.68 13.02 -24.63
C THR A 269 29.02 13.45 -24.03
N THR A 270 29.11 14.66 -23.48
CA THR A 270 30.32 15.18 -22.83
C THR A 270 30.01 15.84 -21.48
N THR A 271 31.03 15.91 -20.62
CA THR A 271 30.93 16.57 -19.31
C THR A 271 30.57 18.06 -19.41
N ASP A 272 31.03 18.74 -20.46
CA ASP A 272 30.68 20.14 -20.71
C ASP A 272 29.20 20.31 -21.07
N GLN A 273 28.63 19.38 -21.84
CA GLN A 273 27.18 19.37 -22.13
C GLN A 273 26.37 19.04 -20.88
N LEU A 274 26.83 18.12 -20.02
CA LEU A 274 26.20 17.88 -18.71
C LEU A 274 26.15 19.16 -17.87
N ARG A 275 27.23 19.96 -17.85
CA ARG A 275 27.30 21.22 -17.11
C ARG A 275 26.27 22.25 -17.54
N GLN A 276 25.80 22.21 -18.78
CA GLN A 276 24.75 23.09 -19.30
C GLN A 276 23.34 22.69 -18.86
N THR A 277 23.18 21.55 -18.17
CA THR A 277 21.89 21.07 -17.68
C THR A 277 21.52 21.81 -16.39
N ARG A 278 20.37 22.49 -16.40
CA ARG A 278 19.88 23.25 -15.24
C ARG A 278 19.73 22.33 -14.02
N GLY A 279 20.30 22.74 -12.89
CA GLY A 279 20.23 22.00 -11.63
C GLY A 279 21.25 20.87 -11.46
N LEU A 280 22.18 20.67 -12.40
CA LEU A 280 23.37 19.85 -12.19
C LEU A 280 24.51 20.72 -11.64
N HIS A 281 24.68 20.72 -10.32
CA HIS A 281 25.73 21.51 -9.67
C HIS A 281 27.12 20.84 -9.80
N PRO A 282 28.23 21.62 -9.76
CA PRO A 282 29.59 21.08 -9.89
C PRO A 282 29.95 19.89 -8.97
N PRO A 283 29.51 19.83 -7.70
CA PRO A 283 29.78 18.67 -6.86
C PRO A 283 29.15 17.38 -7.39
N THR A 284 27.91 17.45 -7.89
CA THR A 284 27.23 16.29 -8.51
C THR A 284 27.95 15.84 -9.76
N LEU A 285 28.39 16.77 -10.60
CA LEU A 285 29.16 16.46 -11.82
C LEU A 285 30.48 15.76 -11.49
N ARG A 286 31.24 16.24 -10.51
CA ARG A 286 32.50 15.58 -10.09
C ARG A 286 32.27 14.17 -9.56
N ARG A 287 31.18 13.95 -8.83
CA ARG A 287 30.89 12.66 -8.19
C ARG A 287 30.23 11.65 -9.13
N ARG A 288 29.42 12.12 -10.07
CA ARG A 288 28.45 11.30 -10.83
C ARG A 288 28.49 11.52 -12.34
N GLY A 289 29.31 12.44 -12.84
CA GLY A 289 29.35 12.83 -14.25
C GLY A 289 29.61 11.64 -15.18
N ASP A 290 30.64 10.85 -14.88
CA ASP A 290 31.02 9.69 -15.71
C ASP A 290 29.90 8.65 -15.74
N ALA A 291 29.34 8.30 -14.57
CA ALA A 291 28.23 7.35 -14.49
C ALA A 291 26.96 7.82 -15.22
N LEU A 292 26.71 9.14 -15.25
CA LEU A 292 25.62 9.74 -16.02
C LEU A 292 25.87 9.62 -17.53
N LEU A 293 27.09 9.93 -18.00
CA LEU A 293 27.45 9.78 -19.41
C LEU A 293 27.35 8.32 -19.86
N GLU A 294 27.81 7.38 -19.04
CA GLU A 294 27.69 5.95 -19.31
C GLU A 294 26.22 5.49 -19.39
N ALA A 295 25.36 5.95 -18.48
CA ALA A 295 23.93 5.64 -18.53
C ALA A 295 23.28 6.19 -19.80
N ILE A 296 23.65 7.42 -20.20
CA ILE A 296 23.16 8.02 -21.45
C ILE A 296 23.64 7.23 -22.66
N ALA A 297 24.92 6.85 -22.69
CA ALA A 297 25.49 6.05 -23.77
C ALA A 297 24.80 4.68 -23.90
N ARG A 298 24.51 3.99 -22.78
CA ARG A 298 23.72 2.75 -22.79
C ARG A 298 22.33 2.97 -23.38
N GLY A 299 21.65 4.05 -22.99
CA GLY A 299 20.32 4.36 -23.49
C GLY A 299 20.31 4.73 -24.98
N LEU A 300 21.37 5.40 -25.45
CA LEU A 300 21.61 5.69 -26.85
C LEU A 300 21.94 4.44 -27.67
N ALA A 301 22.50 3.39 -27.07
CA ALA A 301 22.74 2.11 -27.73
C ALA A 301 21.52 1.17 -27.71
N ALA A 302 20.61 1.34 -26.75
CA ALA A 302 19.43 0.49 -26.59
C ALA A 302 18.37 0.70 -27.70
N PRO A 303 17.51 -0.29 -27.98
CA PRO A 303 16.35 -0.09 -28.87
C PRO A 303 15.42 1.02 -28.35
N PRO A 304 14.79 1.81 -29.24
CA PRO A 304 13.76 2.77 -28.85
C PRO A 304 12.60 2.06 -28.12
N LEU A 305 12.14 2.64 -27.01
CA LEU A 305 10.99 2.11 -26.27
C LEU A 305 9.71 2.70 -26.86
N ALA A 306 8.69 1.91 -27.19
CA ALA A 306 7.37 2.41 -27.61
C ALA A 306 6.65 3.16 -26.46
N ARG A 307 5.66 4.01 -26.75
CA ARG A 307 4.74 4.50 -25.70
C ARG A 307 3.77 3.37 -25.37
N GLU A 308 3.40 3.25 -24.11
CA GLU A 308 2.30 2.35 -23.71
C GLU A 308 0.97 2.74 -24.41
N ASP A 309 0.80 4.01 -24.79
CA ASP A 309 -0.36 4.48 -25.55
C ASP A 309 -0.18 4.43 -27.08
N ASP A 310 1.01 4.14 -27.62
CA ASP A 310 1.20 4.03 -29.08
C ASP A 310 0.41 2.83 -29.66
N GLU A 311 0.08 1.85 -28.82
CA GLU A 311 -0.77 0.70 -29.16
C GLU A 311 -2.26 0.96 -28.90
N ARG A 312 -2.63 2.02 -28.18
CA ARG A 312 -4.04 2.31 -27.88
C ARG A 312 -4.64 3.12 -29.04
N PRO A 313 -5.71 2.63 -29.69
CA PRO A 313 -6.40 3.42 -30.69
C PRO A 313 -6.84 4.75 -30.06
N PRO A 314 -6.78 5.87 -30.81
CA PRO A 314 -7.22 7.16 -30.31
C PRO A 314 -8.65 7.02 -29.74
N PRO A 315 -9.00 7.75 -28.66
CA PRO A 315 -10.35 7.75 -28.15
C PRO A 315 -11.27 8.18 -29.28
N SER A 316 -11.94 7.20 -29.86
CA SER A 316 -12.86 7.40 -30.95
C SER A 316 -13.95 8.39 -30.55
N ALA A 317 -14.38 9.22 -31.49
CA ALA A 317 -15.59 10.00 -31.32
C ALA A 317 -16.75 9.08 -30.87
N GLY A 318 -17.49 9.50 -29.83
CA GLY A 318 -18.68 8.79 -29.33
C GLY A 318 -18.53 7.92 -28.07
N LEU A 319 -17.33 7.74 -27.50
CA LEU A 319 -17.18 7.00 -26.23
C LEU A 319 -17.58 7.80 -24.99
N ALA A 320 -17.45 9.13 -25.04
CA ALA A 320 -17.68 9.98 -23.87
C ALA A 320 -19.09 9.80 -23.25
N PRO A 321 -20.18 9.75 -24.03
CA PRO A 321 -21.52 9.45 -23.49
C PRO A 321 -21.61 8.09 -22.81
N LEU A 322 -20.99 7.05 -23.39
CA LEU A 322 -20.98 5.70 -22.79
C LEU A 322 -20.23 5.70 -21.45
N ILE A 323 -19.08 6.38 -21.38
CA ILE A 323 -18.31 6.51 -20.13
C ILE A 323 -19.13 7.24 -19.06
N SER A 324 -19.79 8.34 -19.42
CA SER A 324 -20.64 9.08 -18.49
C SER A 324 -21.85 8.26 -17.99
N LEU A 325 -22.45 7.46 -18.88
CA LEU A 325 -23.56 6.56 -18.53
C LEU A 325 -23.09 5.47 -17.56
N SER A 326 -21.96 4.84 -17.86
CA SER A 326 -21.28 3.87 -17.00
C SER A 326 -20.97 4.46 -15.62
N GLU A 327 -20.44 5.69 -15.59
CA GLU A 327 -20.12 6.38 -14.35
C GLU A 327 -21.37 6.68 -13.51
N ALA A 328 -22.49 7.07 -14.15
CA ALA A 328 -23.76 7.28 -13.46
C ALA A 328 -24.29 6.01 -12.80
N LEU A 329 -24.24 4.86 -13.51
CA LEU A 329 -24.64 3.57 -12.96
C LEU A 329 -23.77 3.20 -11.75
N VAL A 330 -22.44 3.27 -11.90
CA VAL A 330 -21.52 2.96 -10.80
C VAL A 330 -21.79 3.86 -9.61
N ARG A 331 -21.97 5.17 -9.80
CA ARG A 331 -22.29 6.11 -8.72
C ARG A 331 -23.59 5.76 -8.00
N ALA A 332 -24.62 5.31 -8.71
CA ALA A 332 -25.86 4.88 -8.09
C ALA A 332 -25.65 3.61 -7.23
N ARG A 333 -24.99 2.58 -7.77
CA ARG A 333 -24.75 1.33 -7.03
C ARG A 333 -23.84 1.49 -5.82
N VAL A 334 -22.78 2.30 -5.93
CA VAL A 334 -21.89 2.53 -4.79
C VAL A 334 -22.56 3.40 -3.71
N ALA A 335 -23.46 4.31 -4.09
CA ALA A 335 -24.26 5.07 -3.12
C ALA A 335 -25.26 4.16 -2.38
N GLU A 336 -25.94 3.27 -3.10
CA GLU A 336 -26.85 2.27 -2.52
C GLU A 336 -26.11 1.31 -1.57
N ALA A 337 -24.92 0.87 -1.96
CA ALA A 337 -24.10 -0.03 -1.14
C ALA A 337 -23.31 0.69 -0.03
N ALA A 338 -23.31 2.03 0.01
CA ALA A 338 -22.46 2.85 0.88
C ALA A 338 -20.95 2.50 0.77
N ILE A 339 -20.48 2.30 -0.47
CA ILE A 339 -19.09 1.98 -0.80
C ILE A 339 -18.44 3.18 -1.50
N ALA A 340 -17.14 3.40 -1.30
CA ALA A 340 -16.41 4.45 -2.01
C ALA A 340 -16.27 4.13 -3.50
N TYR A 341 -16.56 5.10 -4.38
CA TYR A 341 -16.49 4.94 -5.83
C TYR A 341 -15.10 4.47 -6.29
N GLU A 342 -14.05 4.99 -5.67
CA GLU A 342 -12.65 4.74 -5.99
C GLU A 342 -12.24 3.29 -5.70
N LEU A 343 -12.96 2.61 -4.81
CA LEU A 343 -12.78 1.18 -4.60
C LEU A 343 -13.31 0.39 -5.79
N VAL A 344 -14.29 0.86 -6.54
CA VAL A 344 -14.98 0.10 -7.59
C VAL A 344 -14.43 0.35 -8.99
N ALA A 345 -14.25 1.61 -9.38
CA ALA A 345 -13.91 1.94 -10.77
C ALA A 345 -12.98 3.15 -10.89
N THR A 346 -12.17 3.17 -11.96
CA THR A 346 -11.49 4.38 -12.46
C THR A 346 -12.06 4.78 -13.81
N ARG A 347 -11.83 6.03 -14.21
CA ARG A 347 -12.18 6.48 -15.57
C ARG A 347 -11.51 5.63 -16.67
N ALA A 348 -10.28 5.18 -16.42
CA ALA A 348 -9.56 4.31 -17.36
C ALA A 348 -10.23 2.93 -17.49
N ASP A 349 -10.70 2.35 -16.38
CA ASP A 349 -11.47 1.10 -16.38
C ASP A 349 -12.73 1.26 -17.23
N LEU A 350 -13.52 2.31 -16.96
CA LEU A 350 -14.78 2.56 -17.69
C LEU A 350 -14.55 2.83 -19.18
N GLN A 351 -13.46 3.51 -19.54
CA GLN A 351 -13.07 3.74 -20.93
C GLN A 351 -12.73 2.41 -21.63
N ALA A 352 -11.98 1.52 -20.98
CA ALA A 352 -11.65 0.21 -21.54
C ALA A 352 -12.91 -0.63 -21.78
N ILE A 353 -13.83 -0.66 -20.80
CA ILE A 353 -15.09 -1.40 -20.88
C ILE A 353 -15.96 -0.86 -22.03
N ALA A 354 -16.15 0.46 -22.09
CA ALA A 354 -16.94 1.09 -23.15
C ALA A 354 -16.34 0.86 -24.55
N GLN A 355 -15.01 0.86 -24.66
CA GLN A 355 -14.33 0.58 -25.92
C GLN A 355 -14.57 -0.86 -26.38
N CYS A 356 -14.37 -1.86 -25.49
CA CYS A 356 -14.58 -3.27 -25.85
C CYS A 356 -16.03 -3.55 -26.22
N SER A 357 -16.99 -3.03 -25.44
CA SER A 357 -18.42 -3.19 -25.71
C SER A 357 -18.78 -2.69 -27.11
N ARG A 358 -18.31 -1.49 -27.47
CA ARG A 358 -18.63 -0.90 -28.76
C ARG A 358 -17.92 -1.56 -29.94
N SER A 359 -16.71 -2.07 -29.76
CA SER A 359 -16.00 -2.78 -30.84
C SER A 359 -16.39 -4.26 -30.95
N GLY A 360 -17.23 -4.78 -30.04
CA GLY A 360 -17.51 -6.21 -29.93
C GLY A 360 -16.28 -7.04 -29.55
N ALA A 361 -15.27 -6.42 -28.94
CA ALA A 361 -14.07 -7.10 -28.50
C ALA A 361 -14.34 -7.84 -27.17
N PRO A 362 -13.52 -8.84 -26.81
CA PRO A 362 -13.62 -9.51 -25.52
C PRO A 362 -13.57 -8.53 -24.34
N GLU A 363 -14.19 -8.91 -23.23
CA GLU A 363 -14.17 -8.12 -21.99
C GLU A 363 -12.72 -7.75 -21.59
N PRO A 364 -12.46 -6.49 -21.21
CA PRO A 364 -11.13 -6.09 -20.81
C PRO A 364 -10.79 -6.61 -19.42
N SER A 365 -9.51 -6.93 -19.19
CA SER A 365 -9.00 -7.31 -17.87
C SER A 365 -8.85 -6.06 -16.97
N VAL A 366 -9.97 -5.58 -16.43
CA VAL A 366 -10.02 -4.42 -15.51
C VAL A 366 -10.67 -4.80 -14.19
N ARG A 367 -10.24 -4.15 -13.09
CA ARG A 367 -10.71 -4.48 -11.74
C ARG A 367 -12.23 -4.40 -11.58
N THR A 368 -12.89 -3.45 -12.25
CA THR A 368 -14.35 -3.26 -12.20
C THR A 368 -15.14 -4.49 -12.65
N LEU A 369 -14.54 -5.36 -13.48
CA LEU A 369 -15.16 -6.58 -14.00
C LEU A 369 -14.72 -7.86 -13.27
N THR A 370 -14.07 -7.74 -12.11
CA THR A 370 -13.54 -8.87 -11.33
C THR A 370 -14.10 -8.91 -9.90
N GLY A 371 -14.25 -10.13 -9.35
CA GLY A 371 -14.62 -10.35 -7.95
C GLY A 371 -15.88 -9.62 -7.51
N TRP A 372 -15.87 -9.10 -6.28
CA TRP A 372 -17.00 -8.36 -5.70
C TRP A 372 -17.42 -7.13 -6.52
N ARG A 373 -16.51 -6.50 -7.27
CA ARG A 373 -16.84 -5.34 -8.12
C ARG A 373 -17.73 -5.75 -9.29
N ARG A 374 -17.49 -6.95 -9.83
CA ARG A 374 -18.35 -7.53 -10.88
C ARG A 374 -19.74 -7.81 -10.33
N GLU A 375 -19.81 -8.41 -9.15
CA GLU A 375 -21.07 -8.70 -8.45
C GLU A 375 -21.85 -7.41 -8.13
N LEU A 376 -21.16 -6.38 -7.63
CA LEU A 376 -21.80 -5.11 -7.26
C LEU A 376 -22.34 -4.34 -8.46
N VAL A 377 -21.56 -4.24 -9.54
CA VAL A 377 -21.94 -3.40 -10.69
C VAL A 377 -21.36 -3.84 -12.03
N GLY A 378 -20.23 -4.54 -12.07
CA GLY A 378 -19.56 -4.85 -13.33
C GLY A 378 -20.41 -5.69 -14.30
N ALA A 379 -21.19 -6.66 -13.80
CA ALA A 379 -22.11 -7.43 -14.64
C ALA A 379 -23.24 -6.55 -15.21
N GLU A 380 -23.90 -5.78 -14.35
CA GLU A 380 -24.99 -4.86 -14.76
C GLU A 380 -24.48 -3.78 -15.72
N LEU A 381 -23.25 -3.33 -15.54
CA LEU A 381 -22.60 -2.38 -16.42
C LEU A 381 -22.44 -2.93 -17.85
N LEU A 382 -22.11 -4.20 -17.99
CA LEU A 382 -22.02 -4.86 -19.30
C LEU A 382 -23.41 -4.99 -19.94
N GLU A 383 -24.44 -5.34 -19.17
CA GLU A 383 -25.82 -5.42 -19.65
C GLU A 383 -26.36 -4.05 -20.10
N LEU A 384 -26.03 -2.99 -19.36
CA LEU A 384 -26.37 -1.62 -19.72
C LEU A 384 -25.75 -1.21 -21.05
N LEU A 385 -24.46 -1.50 -21.24
CA LEU A 385 -23.75 -1.19 -22.48
C LEU A 385 -24.19 -2.07 -23.67
N ALA A 386 -24.70 -3.27 -23.40
CA ALA A 386 -25.33 -4.15 -24.39
C ALA A 386 -26.77 -3.74 -24.76
N GLY A 387 -27.36 -2.79 -24.02
CA GLY A 387 -28.73 -2.34 -24.24
C GLY A 387 -29.81 -3.24 -23.61
N HIS A 388 -29.42 -4.14 -22.70
CA HIS A 388 -30.36 -4.99 -21.94
C HIS A 388 -30.87 -4.33 -20.66
N ARG A 389 -30.25 -3.22 -20.25
CA ARG A 389 -30.69 -2.36 -19.14
C ARG A 389 -30.86 -0.92 -19.62
N SER A 390 -31.71 -0.18 -18.94
CA SER A 390 -31.90 1.26 -19.12
C SER A 390 -31.78 2.01 -17.79
N LEU A 391 -31.30 3.25 -17.85
CA LEU A 391 -31.32 4.17 -16.72
C LEU A 391 -32.52 5.12 -16.86
N SER A 392 -33.24 5.31 -15.77
CA SER A 392 -34.39 6.21 -15.68
C SER A 392 -34.31 7.06 -14.41
N ILE A 393 -35.07 8.16 -14.36
CA ILE A 393 -35.18 9.00 -13.17
C ILE A 393 -36.57 8.81 -12.58
N GLU A 394 -36.62 8.39 -11.32
CA GLU A 394 -37.87 8.24 -10.57
C GLU A 394 -37.76 9.00 -9.26
N ARG A 395 -38.67 9.96 -9.03
CA ARG A 395 -38.70 10.79 -7.81
C ARG A 395 -37.33 11.43 -7.50
N GLY A 396 -36.60 11.84 -8.54
CA GLY A 396 -35.28 12.46 -8.42
C GLY A 396 -34.12 11.50 -8.18
N ALA A 397 -34.36 10.18 -8.12
CA ALA A 397 -33.33 9.15 -7.98
C ALA A 397 -33.10 8.41 -9.31
N LEU A 398 -31.85 8.02 -9.57
CA LEU A 398 -31.49 7.17 -10.69
C LEU A 398 -31.99 5.74 -10.42
N ARG A 399 -32.66 5.12 -11.39
CA ARG A 399 -33.14 3.74 -11.34
C ARG A 399 -32.68 2.96 -12.55
N VAL A 400 -32.29 1.71 -12.33
CA VAL A 400 -31.96 0.76 -13.39
C VAL A 400 -33.16 -0.14 -13.65
N ARG A 401 -33.49 -0.35 -14.92
CA ARG A 401 -34.60 -1.20 -15.36
C ARG A 401 -34.16 -2.14 -16.47
N ASP A 402 -34.84 -3.28 -16.54
CA ASP A 402 -34.74 -4.23 -17.63
C ASP A 402 -35.42 -3.62 -18.87
N VAL A 403 -34.83 -3.85 -20.04
CA VAL A 403 -35.34 -3.36 -21.33
C VAL A 403 -36.28 -4.37 -21.98
#